data_AF-A0A640KVD2-F1
#
_entry.id   AF-A0A640KVD2-F1
#
_cell.length_a   1.000
_cell.length_b   1.000
_cell.length_c   1.000
_cell.angle_alpha   90.00
_cell.angle_beta   90.00
_cell.angle_gamma   90.00
#
_symmetry.space_group_name_H-M   'P 1'
#
loop_
_entity.id
_entity.type
_entity.pdbx_description
1 polymer ?
#
loop_
_entity_poly.entity_id
_entity_poly.type
_entity_poly.pdbx_seq_one_letter_code
_entity_poly.pdbx_strand_id
1 'polypeptide(L)'
;MRRAAWRTVASIAPVIGGAHVSQALASSSCDCSNAFVQYRLHHAVGSLGVTRITRFDLRKHEMEKRRLRELEKAGIDLTDDDDAPWIAPEEQQRLDEEEERRRAELEEQRQALLKKRAGEDAVKRQKFKEFRAKQIAMSRHRKEAVAEKKEEARHHRQQTSRVEHAGEVNVGEDGTDAEGTFQNGRQ
;
A
#
# COMPACT_ATOMS: atom_id res chain seq x y z
N MET A 1 16.18 -32.38 -38.91
CA MET A 1 16.51 -31.29 -37.97
C MET A 1 15.23 -30.56 -37.57
N ARG A 2 14.74 -30.74 -36.35
CA ARG A 2 13.64 -29.95 -35.76
C ARG A 2 14.04 -29.65 -34.31
N ARG A 3 14.25 -28.37 -33.96
CA ARG A 3 14.56 -27.95 -32.58
C ARG A 3 13.25 -27.54 -31.91
N ALA A 4 12.85 -28.28 -30.88
CA ALA A 4 11.77 -27.88 -29.98
C ALA A 4 12.34 -26.93 -28.92
N ALA A 5 11.86 -25.69 -28.91
CA ALA A 5 12.20 -24.71 -27.88
C ALA A 5 11.19 -24.84 -26.73
N TRP A 6 11.65 -25.34 -25.58
CA TRP A 6 10.85 -25.38 -24.36
C TRP A 6 11.07 -24.07 -23.61
N ARG A 7 9.98 -23.32 -23.38
CA ARG A 7 10.01 -22.13 -22.53
C ARG A 7 9.81 -22.55 -21.08
N THR A 8 10.85 -22.41 -20.28
CA THR A 8 10.80 -22.51 -18.81
C THR A 8 10.17 -21.23 -18.25
N VAL A 9 9.07 -21.37 -17.51
CA VAL A 9 8.47 -20.30 -16.73
C VAL A 9 9.13 -20.29 -15.35
N ALA A 10 9.87 -19.23 -15.04
CA ALA A 10 10.45 -19.03 -13.72
C ALA A 10 9.36 -18.63 -12.71
N SER A 11 9.21 -19.43 -11.65
CA SER A 11 8.36 -19.13 -10.51
C SER A 11 9.09 -18.16 -9.58
N ILE A 12 8.56 -16.94 -9.40
CA ILE A 12 9.10 -15.96 -8.45
C ILE A 12 8.27 -16.08 -7.17
N ALA A 13 8.88 -16.67 -6.14
CA ALA A 13 8.31 -16.69 -4.79
C ALA A 13 8.65 -15.38 -4.05
N PRO A 14 7.71 -14.77 -3.31
CA PRO A 14 8.02 -13.64 -2.43
C PRO A 14 8.70 -14.12 -1.14
N VAL A 15 9.90 -13.59 -0.88
CA VAL A 15 10.60 -13.69 0.41
C VAL A 15 9.90 -12.79 1.41
N ILE A 16 9.22 -13.38 2.39
CA ILE A 16 8.66 -12.69 3.55
C ILE A 16 9.76 -12.59 4.61
N GLY A 17 10.43 -11.44 4.66
CA GLY A 17 11.34 -11.08 5.73
C GLY A 17 10.58 -10.47 6.90
N GLY A 18 10.32 -11.25 7.95
CA GLY A 18 9.80 -10.77 9.22
C GLY A 18 10.92 -10.61 10.24
N ALA A 19 11.26 -9.37 10.57
CA ALA A 19 12.17 -9.05 11.67
C ALA A 19 11.53 -7.96 12.53
N HIS A 20 11.03 -8.30 13.72
CA HIS A 20 10.88 -7.39 14.87
C HIS A 20 10.84 -8.28 16.14
N VAL A 21 11.93 -8.33 16.90
CA VAL A 21 12.34 -7.42 17.99
C VAL A 21 11.50 -7.62 19.25
N SER A 22 12.16 -8.22 20.25
CA SER A 22 11.76 -8.32 21.64
C SER A 22 11.56 -6.94 22.27
N GLN A 23 10.45 -6.75 22.97
CA GLN A 23 10.35 -5.79 24.07
C GLN A 23 9.79 -6.51 25.28
N ALA A 24 10.67 -6.77 26.24
CA ALA A 24 10.31 -6.79 27.65
C ALA A 24 10.22 -5.33 28.11
N LEU A 25 9.24 -5.01 28.97
CA LEU A 25 9.43 -4.32 30.24
C LEU A 25 8.09 -3.95 30.89
N ALA A 26 8.04 -4.23 32.19
CA ALA A 26 7.36 -3.50 33.25
C ALA A 26 5.82 -3.48 33.29
N SER A 27 5.33 -4.37 34.16
CA SER A 27 4.23 -4.17 35.10
C SER A 27 4.10 -2.73 35.64
N SER A 28 2.87 -2.20 35.63
CA SER A 28 2.43 -1.18 36.58
C SER A 28 0.95 -1.43 36.88
N SER A 29 0.70 -1.99 38.07
CA SER A 29 -0.60 -2.12 38.70
C SER A 29 -1.04 -0.75 39.22
N CYS A 30 -2.21 -0.29 38.80
CA CYS A 30 -2.90 0.82 39.46
C CYS A 30 -4.38 0.45 39.58
N ASP A 31 -4.74 0.07 40.81
CA ASP A 31 -6.12 -0.01 41.27
C ASP A 31 -6.69 1.40 41.34
N CYS A 32 -7.75 1.66 40.58
CA CYS A 32 -8.59 2.84 40.76
C CYS A 32 -10.05 2.44 40.59
N SER A 33 -10.66 2.06 41.71
CA SER A 33 -12.10 2.02 41.91
C SER A 33 -12.68 3.40 41.60
N ASN A 34 -13.51 3.51 40.56
CA ASN A 34 -14.38 4.67 40.39
C ASN A 34 -15.79 4.17 40.06
N ALA A 35 -16.67 4.38 41.04
CA ALA A 35 -18.11 4.30 40.87
C ALA A 35 -18.55 5.31 39.80
N PHE A 36 -19.17 4.83 38.73
CA PHE A 36 -19.84 5.71 37.76
C PHE A 36 -21.21 5.13 37.40
N VAL A 37 -22.22 5.77 38.00
CA VAL A 37 -23.50 6.19 37.44
C VAL A 37 -24.04 5.36 36.26
N GLN A 38 -25.19 4.76 36.51
CA GLN A 38 -26.12 4.22 35.52
C GLN A 38 -26.31 5.15 34.32
N TYR A 39 -25.88 4.72 33.14
CA TYR A 39 -26.44 5.18 31.87
C TYR A 39 -27.13 3.99 31.21
N ARG A 40 -28.47 3.97 31.31
CA ARG A 40 -29.34 3.16 30.45
C ARG A 40 -29.16 3.62 29.00
N LEU A 41 -28.18 3.04 28.32
CA LEU A 41 -28.18 3.03 26.86
C LEU A 41 -29.19 1.96 26.42
N HIS A 42 -30.38 2.42 26.08
CA HIS A 42 -31.31 1.68 25.24
C HIS A 42 -30.61 1.46 23.88
N HIS A 43 -29.92 0.32 23.74
CA HIS A 43 -29.51 -0.15 22.43
C HIS A 43 -30.77 -0.52 21.66
N ALA A 44 -31.28 0.44 20.89
CA ALA A 44 -32.03 0.14 19.68
C ALA A 44 -31.05 -0.53 18.72
N VAL A 45 -30.83 -1.82 18.93
CA VAL A 45 -30.18 -2.69 17.94
C VAL A 45 -31.12 -2.69 16.76
N GLY A 46 -30.75 -1.90 15.76
CA GLY A 46 -31.36 -1.95 14.45
C GLY A 46 -31.45 -3.41 14.04
N SER A 47 -32.65 -3.80 13.62
CA SER A 47 -32.94 -5.03 12.89
C SER A 47 -32.13 -5.02 11.58
N LEU A 48 -30.82 -5.20 11.67
CA LEU A 48 -30.00 -5.69 10.57
C LEU A 48 -30.46 -7.12 10.36
N GLY A 49 -31.28 -7.30 9.32
CA GLY A 49 -31.80 -8.58 8.92
C GLY A 49 -30.67 -9.60 8.94
N VAL A 50 -30.83 -10.60 9.81
CA VAL A 50 -29.97 -11.78 9.86
C VAL A 50 -30.00 -12.38 8.46
N THR A 51 -28.99 -12.09 7.64
CA THR A 51 -28.74 -12.84 6.42
C THR A 51 -28.33 -14.22 6.89
N ARG A 52 -29.31 -15.12 7.02
CA ARG A 52 -29.06 -16.52 7.31
C ARG A 52 -28.14 -17.01 6.20
N ILE A 53 -26.87 -17.24 6.53
CA ILE A 53 -25.94 -17.95 5.67
C ILE A 53 -26.55 -19.32 5.44
N THR A 54 -27.28 -19.48 4.33
CA THR A 54 -27.83 -20.75 3.90
C THR A 54 -26.64 -21.63 3.57
N ARG A 55 -26.33 -22.59 4.44
CA ARG A 55 -25.30 -23.60 4.18
C ARG A 55 -25.68 -24.31 2.88
N PHE A 56 -24.75 -24.34 1.94
CA PHE A 56 -24.94 -25.01 0.67
C PHE A 56 -25.15 -26.51 0.91
N ASP A 57 -26.30 -27.02 0.48
CA ASP A 57 -26.65 -28.43 0.62
C ASP A 57 -26.09 -29.21 -0.57
N LEU A 58 -24.96 -29.88 -0.33
CA LEU A 58 -24.27 -30.71 -1.32
C LEU A 58 -25.18 -31.79 -1.92
N ARG A 59 -26.08 -32.37 -1.12
CA ARG A 59 -26.98 -33.44 -1.57
C ARG A 59 -28.03 -32.89 -2.51
N LYS A 60 -28.61 -31.72 -2.22
CA LYS A 60 -29.55 -31.05 -3.13
C LYS A 60 -28.90 -30.70 -4.46
N HIS A 61 -27.70 -30.14 -4.41
CA HIS A 61 -26.96 -29.79 -5.62
C HIS A 61 -26.57 -31.02 -6.47
N GLU A 62 -26.21 -32.14 -5.83
CA GLU A 62 -25.93 -33.39 -6.55
C GLU A 62 -27.20 -33.98 -7.20
N MET A 63 -28.33 -33.98 -6.48
CA MET A 63 -29.62 -34.40 -7.00
C MET A 63 -30.08 -33.52 -8.17
N GLU A 64 -29.87 -32.21 -8.06
CA GLU A 64 -30.15 -31.24 -9.11
C GLU A 64 -29.29 -31.49 -10.35
N LYS A 65 -28.00 -31.79 -10.20
CA LYS A 65 -27.13 -32.20 -11.31
C LYS A 65 -27.59 -33.48 -11.99
N ARG A 66 -28.05 -34.49 -11.22
CA ARG A 66 -28.59 -35.72 -11.81
C ARG A 66 -29.89 -35.42 -12.59
N ARG A 67 -30.77 -34.60 -12.01
CA ARG A 67 -32.00 -34.14 -12.66
C ARG A 67 -31.72 -33.41 -13.97
N LEU A 68 -30.71 -32.53 -14.00
CA LEU A 68 -30.31 -31.83 -15.23
C LEU A 68 -29.84 -32.80 -16.33
N ARG A 69 -29.03 -33.80 -15.98
CA ARG A 69 -28.59 -34.84 -16.94
C ARG A 69 -29.74 -35.71 -17.44
N GLU A 70 -30.75 -35.96 -16.61
CA GLU A 70 -31.94 -36.71 -17.02
C GLU A 70 -32.81 -35.90 -17.98
N LEU A 71 -32.94 -34.59 -17.75
CA LEU A 71 -33.64 -33.66 -18.66
C LEU A 71 -32.89 -33.50 -20.00
N GLU A 72 -31.57 -33.33 -19.95
CA GLU A 72 -30.70 -33.30 -21.14
C GLU A 72 -30.81 -34.60 -21.94
N LYS A 73 -30.81 -35.75 -21.26
CA LYS A 73 -30.99 -37.07 -21.90
C LYS A 73 -32.39 -37.26 -22.48
N ALA A 74 -33.40 -36.60 -21.91
CA ALA A 74 -34.75 -36.57 -22.45
C ALA A 74 -34.92 -35.60 -23.63
N GLY A 75 -33.88 -34.83 -23.97
CA GLY A 75 -33.95 -33.79 -25.00
C GLY A 75 -34.81 -32.60 -24.61
N ILE A 76 -35.04 -32.39 -23.30
CA ILE A 76 -35.76 -31.22 -22.78
C ILE A 76 -34.68 -30.22 -22.38
N ASP A 77 -34.38 -29.28 -23.27
CA ASP A 77 -33.45 -28.19 -22.96
C ASP A 77 -34.18 -27.16 -22.09
N LEU A 78 -33.67 -26.93 -20.87
CA LEU A 78 -34.16 -25.88 -19.99
C LEU A 78 -33.73 -24.48 -20.47
N THR A 79 -32.83 -24.44 -21.45
CA THR A 79 -32.37 -23.24 -22.15
C THR A 79 -32.90 -23.14 -23.57
N ASP A 80 -33.82 -24.02 -24.00
CA ASP A 80 -34.55 -23.78 -25.24
C ASP A 80 -35.35 -22.48 -25.07
N ASP A 81 -34.92 -21.45 -25.79
CA ASP A 81 -35.60 -20.17 -25.95
C ASP A 81 -36.97 -20.34 -26.67
N ASP A 82 -37.41 -21.57 -26.93
CA ASP A 82 -38.70 -21.90 -27.56
C ASP A 82 -39.92 -21.47 -26.71
N ASP A 83 -39.73 -21.26 -25.39
CA ASP A 83 -40.73 -20.66 -24.50
C ASP A 83 -40.60 -19.13 -24.39
N ALA A 84 -39.59 -18.51 -25.03
CA ALA A 84 -39.52 -17.07 -25.10
C ALA A 84 -40.63 -16.57 -26.03
N PRO A 85 -41.49 -15.63 -25.59
CA PRO A 85 -42.52 -15.09 -26.45
C PRO A 85 -41.86 -14.48 -27.68
N TRP A 86 -42.26 -14.88 -28.89
CA TRP A 86 -41.77 -14.29 -30.13
C TRP A 86 -41.93 -12.77 -30.07
N ILE A 87 -40.80 -12.06 -30.04
CA ILE A 87 -40.78 -10.60 -30.04
C ILE A 87 -40.75 -10.14 -31.49
N ALA A 88 -41.60 -9.17 -31.84
CA ALA A 88 -41.55 -8.61 -33.19
C ALA A 88 -40.17 -7.97 -33.45
N PRO A 89 -39.60 -8.08 -34.66
CA PRO A 89 -38.27 -7.52 -34.95
C PRO A 89 -38.13 -6.02 -34.59
N GLU A 90 -39.21 -5.24 -34.76
CA GLU A 90 -39.24 -3.82 -34.38
C GLU A 90 -39.25 -3.60 -32.86
N GLU A 91 -39.90 -4.48 -32.10
CA GLU A 91 -39.88 -4.43 -30.63
C GLU A 91 -38.54 -4.89 -30.07
N GLN A 92 -37.91 -5.87 -30.69
CA GLN A 92 -36.56 -6.32 -30.33
C GLN A 92 -35.55 -5.19 -30.50
N GLN A 93 -35.60 -4.46 -31.62
CA GLN A 93 -34.71 -3.32 -31.85
C GLN A 93 -34.87 -2.23 -30.78
N ARG A 94 -36.10 -1.95 -30.33
CA ARG A 94 -36.34 -0.99 -29.25
C ARG A 94 -35.78 -1.47 -27.91
N LEU A 95 -35.90 -2.76 -27.61
CA LEU A 95 -35.35 -3.36 -26.39
C LEU A 95 -33.82 -3.33 -26.40
N ASP A 96 -33.21 -3.66 -27.54
CA ASP A 96 -31.76 -3.65 -27.70
C ASP A 96 -31.19 -2.22 -27.54
N GLU A 97 -31.84 -1.21 -28.15
CA GLU A 97 -31.47 0.21 -27.99
C GLU A 97 -31.61 0.69 -26.53
N GLU A 98 -32.65 0.26 -25.82
CA GLU A 98 -32.83 0.61 -24.41
C GLU A 98 -31.80 -0.10 -23.52
N GLU A 99 -31.50 -1.36 -23.81
CA GLU A 99 -30.48 -2.11 -23.08
C GLU A 99 -29.08 -1.54 -23.32
N GLU A 100 -28.77 -1.12 -24.55
CA GLU A 100 -27.51 -0.45 -24.88
C GLU A 100 -27.35 0.86 -24.09
N ARG A 101 -28.43 1.65 -23.93
CA ARG A 101 -28.41 2.83 -23.07
C ARG A 101 -28.11 2.49 -21.61
N ARG A 102 -28.78 1.47 -21.06
CA ARG A 102 -28.51 1.03 -19.68
C ARG A 102 -27.07 0.54 -19.50
N ARG A 103 -26.54 -0.20 -20.48
CA ARG A 103 -25.14 -0.66 -20.48
C ARG A 103 -24.17 0.52 -20.53
N ALA A 104 -24.43 1.52 -21.37
CA ALA A 104 -23.61 2.72 -21.48
C ALA A 104 -23.59 3.53 -20.16
N GLU A 105 -24.74 3.71 -19.50
CA GLU A 105 -24.81 4.39 -18.19
C GLU A 105 -24.01 3.66 -17.11
N LEU A 106 -24.11 2.32 -17.04
CA LEU A 106 -23.34 1.52 -16.10
C LEU A 106 -21.84 1.58 -16.38
N GLU A 107 -21.46 1.59 -17.67
CA GLU A 107 -20.07 1.76 -18.06
C GLU A 107 -19.54 3.14 -17.69
N GLU A 108 -20.32 4.20 -17.90
CA GLU A 108 -19.95 5.56 -17.48
C GLU A 108 -19.76 5.64 -15.97
N GLN A 109 -20.65 5.05 -15.18
CA GLN A 109 -20.52 4.98 -13.72
C GLN A 109 -19.23 4.24 -13.31
N ARG A 110 -18.93 3.12 -13.97
CA ARG A 110 -17.69 2.37 -13.74
C ARG A 110 -16.46 3.22 -14.08
N GLN A 111 -16.47 3.92 -15.21
CA GLN A 111 -15.39 4.80 -15.61
C GLN A 111 -15.23 5.99 -14.64
N ALA A 112 -16.33 6.56 -14.14
CA ALA A 112 -16.30 7.64 -13.16
C ALA A 112 -15.65 7.21 -11.85
N LEU A 113 -15.96 6.00 -11.35
CA LEU A 113 -15.31 5.43 -10.16
C LEU A 113 -13.82 5.21 -10.37
N LEU A 114 -13.42 4.69 -11.53
CA LEU A 114 -12.00 4.50 -11.87
C LEU A 114 -11.27 5.85 -11.96
N LYS A 115 -11.88 6.87 -12.57
CA LYS A 115 -11.32 8.23 -12.64
C LYS A 115 -11.17 8.85 -11.26
N LYS A 116 -12.16 8.71 -10.36
CA LYS A 116 -12.06 9.18 -8.96
C LYS A 116 -10.88 8.53 -8.24
N ARG A 117 -10.76 7.21 -8.32
CA ARG A 117 -9.65 6.45 -7.72
C ARG A 117 -8.29 6.89 -8.28
N ALA A 118 -8.19 7.04 -9.60
CA ALA A 118 -6.97 7.49 -10.26
C ALA A 118 -6.59 8.92 -9.82
N GLY A 119 -7.57 9.82 -9.66
CA GLY A 119 -7.35 11.17 -9.15
C GLY A 119 -6.82 11.17 -7.71
N GLU A 120 -7.44 10.41 -6.80
CA GLU A 120 -6.99 10.29 -5.42
C GLU A 120 -5.57 9.72 -5.30
N ASP A 121 -5.25 8.69 -6.08
CA ASP A 121 -3.92 8.08 -6.09
C ASP A 121 -2.86 9.04 -6.68
N ALA A 122 -3.21 9.84 -7.69
CA ALA A 122 -2.35 10.89 -8.22
C ALA A 122 -2.01 11.93 -7.14
N VAL A 123 -3.01 12.40 -6.38
CA VAL A 123 -2.82 13.34 -5.27
C VAL A 123 -1.95 12.73 -4.18
N LYS A 124 -2.18 11.47 -3.79
CA LYS A 124 -1.33 10.77 -2.80
C LYS A 124 0.12 10.67 -3.27
N ARG A 125 0.34 10.34 -4.55
CA ARG A 125 1.69 10.28 -5.14
C ARG A 125 2.37 11.65 -5.15
N GLN A 126 1.65 12.72 -5.47
CA GLN A 126 2.18 14.09 -5.39
C GLN A 126 2.57 14.46 -3.96
N LYS A 127 1.67 14.27 -2.99
CA LYS A 127 1.96 14.53 -1.57
C LYS A 127 3.17 13.73 -1.06
N PHE A 128 3.30 12.47 -1.48
CA PHE A 128 4.45 11.66 -1.11
C PHE A 128 5.76 12.18 -1.73
N LYS A 129 5.73 12.61 -2.99
CA LYS A 129 6.89 13.25 -3.64
C LYS A 129 7.31 14.52 -2.91
N GLU A 130 6.35 15.38 -2.56
CA GLU A 130 6.61 16.60 -1.78
C GLU A 130 7.18 16.29 -0.40
N PHE A 131 6.61 15.31 0.30
CA PHE A 131 7.11 14.88 1.60
C PHE A 131 8.56 14.36 1.51
N ARG A 132 8.86 13.55 0.49
CA ARG A 132 10.24 13.07 0.24
C ARG A 132 11.19 14.21 -0.12
N ALA A 133 10.75 15.15 -0.95
CA ALA A 133 11.53 16.33 -1.29
C ALA A 133 11.85 17.17 -0.04
N LYS A 134 10.86 17.37 0.85
CA LYS A 134 11.04 18.07 2.12
C LYS A 134 12.05 17.37 3.02
N GLN A 135 12.00 16.04 3.14
CA GLN A 135 12.99 15.29 3.90
C GLN A 135 14.41 15.46 3.35
N ILE A 136 14.57 15.39 2.02
CA ILE A 136 15.86 15.58 1.36
C ILE A 136 16.36 17.01 1.60
N ALA A 137 15.51 18.02 1.44
CA ALA A 137 15.85 19.42 1.68
C ALA A 137 16.29 19.65 3.13
N MET A 138 15.54 19.12 4.11
CA MET A 138 15.93 19.21 5.53
C MET A 138 17.27 18.51 5.81
N SER A 139 17.52 17.36 5.18
CA SER A 139 18.81 16.67 5.31
C SER A 139 19.96 17.46 4.70
N ARG A 140 19.75 18.08 3.53
CA ARG A 140 20.75 18.94 2.87
C ARG A 140 21.06 20.17 3.70
N HIS A 141 20.05 20.90 4.17
CA HIS A 141 20.23 22.07 5.02
C HIS A 141 21.01 21.75 6.31
N ARG A 142 20.76 20.60 6.94
CA ARG A 142 21.55 20.16 8.10
C ARG A 142 23.02 19.93 7.75
N LYS A 143 23.30 19.35 6.59
CA LYS A 143 24.68 19.12 6.12
C LYS A 143 25.37 20.44 5.75
N GLU A 144 24.66 21.34 5.09
CA GLU A 144 25.13 22.67 4.72
C GLU A 144 25.48 23.49 5.96
N ALA A 145 24.59 23.57 6.95
CA ALA A 145 24.87 24.30 8.20
C ALA A 145 26.07 23.73 8.98
N VAL A 146 26.27 22.40 8.96
CA VAL A 146 27.45 21.77 9.57
C VAL A 146 28.72 22.10 8.77
N ALA A 147 28.63 22.12 7.43
CA ALA A 147 29.75 22.48 6.58
C ALA A 147 30.14 23.95 6.74
N GLU A 148 29.18 24.87 6.76
CA GLU A 148 29.37 26.31 6.96
C GLU A 148 30.03 26.58 8.32
N LYS A 149 29.52 26.00 9.41
CA LYS A 149 30.16 26.13 10.74
C LYS A 149 31.60 25.60 10.76
N LYS A 150 31.89 24.54 10.00
CA LYS A 150 33.26 23.99 9.88
C LYS A 150 34.16 24.91 9.05
N GLU A 151 33.61 25.56 8.03
CA GLU A 151 34.31 26.54 7.19
C GLU A 151 34.59 27.83 7.98
N GLU A 152 33.61 28.35 8.71
CA GLU A 152 33.78 29.46 9.65
C GLU A 152 34.87 29.16 10.69
N ALA A 153 34.87 27.96 11.29
CA ALA A 153 35.90 27.55 12.24
C ALA A 153 37.30 27.51 11.60
N ARG A 154 37.42 27.12 10.32
CA ARG A 154 38.69 27.15 9.58
C ARG A 154 39.14 28.58 9.30
N HIS A 155 38.23 29.46 8.87
CA HIS A 155 38.53 30.88 8.68
C HIS A 155 38.95 31.56 9.98
N HIS A 156 38.25 31.30 11.08
CA HIS A 156 38.61 31.81 12.40
C HIS A 156 40.02 31.36 12.81
N ARG A 157 40.35 30.07 12.65
CA ARG A 157 41.70 29.56 12.95
C ARG A 157 42.78 30.22 12.10
N GLN A 158 42.52 30.46 10.81
CA GLN A 158 43.45 31.16 9.94
C GLN A 158 43.65 32.61 10.38
N GLN A 159 42.58 33.30 10.78
CA GLN A 159 42.66 34.68 11.28
C GLN A 159 43.42 34.77 12.61
N THR A 160 43.17 33.88 13.58
CA THR A 160 43.90 33.89 14.85
C THR A 160 45.36 33.50 14.69
N SER A 161 45.67 32.51 13.84
CA SER A 161 47.07 32.12 13.57
C SER A 161 47.91 33.25 12.93
N ARG A 162 47.28 34.12 12.14
CA ARG A 162 47.96 35.27 11.52
C ARG A 162 48.26 36.39 12.53
N VAL A 163 47.48 36.48 13.62
CA VAL A 163 47.71 37.45 14.70
C VAL A 163 48.77 36.94 15.68
N GLU A 164 48.79 35.64 15.99
CA GLU A 164 49.80 35.06 16.88
C GLU A 164 51.20 35.00 16.24
N HIS A 165 51.31 34.87 14.92
CA HIS A 165 52.61 34.90 14.24
C HIS A 165 53.28 36.30 14.16
N ALA A 166 52.58 37.37 14.55
CA ALA A 166 53.19 38.69 14.73
C ALA A 166 53.72 38.92 16.17
N GLY A 167 53.45 38.00 17.10
CA GLY A 167 53.79 38.14 18.53
C GLY A 167 54.96 37.30 19.02
N GLU A 168 55.34 36.22 18.34
CA GLU A 168 56.38 35.31 18.84
C GLU A 168 57.42 34.99 17.77
N VAL A 169 58.44 35.86 17.70
CA VAL A 169 59.79 35.45 17.36
C VAL A 169 60.58 35.42 18.65
N ASN A 170 60.53 34.28 19.36
CA ASN A 170 61.70 33.60 19.95
C ASN A 170 61.23 32.49 20.91
N VAL A 171 62.06 31.44 20.96
CA VAL A 171 61.97 30.21 21.78
C VAL A 171 61.06 29.15 21.11
N GLY A 172 61.52 28.01 20.60
CA GLY A 172 62.77 27.27 20.80
C GLY A 172 62.40 25.85 21.22
N GLU A 173 62.61 24.87 20.32
CA GLU A 173 62.59 23.40 20.54
C GLU A 173 61.22 22.85 21.01
N ASP A 174 60.76 21.62 20.83
CA ASP A 174 61.37 20.29 20.76
C ASP A 174 60.28 19.32 20.22
N GLY A 175 60.67 18.13 19.76
CA GLY A 175 59.88 17.22 18.94
C GLY A 175 58.66 16.55 19.59
N THR A 176 57.86 15.87 18.74
CA THR A 176 57.67 14.40 18.77
C THR A 176 56.55 13.96 17.81
N ASP A 177 56.80 12.80 17.22
CA ASP A 177 56.00 12.07 16.24
C ASP A 177 54.66 11.57 16.77
N ALA A 178 53.65 11.48 15.91
CA ALA A 178 52.59 10.47 16.04
C ALA A 178 51.95 10.15 14.68
N GLU A 179 52.45 9.07 14.11
CA GLU A 179 51.87 8.27 13.03
C GLU A 179 50.47 7.76 13.44
N GLY A 180 49.48 7.86 12.55
CA GLY A 180 48.09 7.51 12.84
C GLY A 180 47.32 7.08 11.59
N THR A 181 47.61 5.87 11.13
CA THR A 181 46.93 5.17 10.03
C THR A 181 45.46 4.89 10.35
N PHE A 182 44.52 5.51 9.62
CA PHE A 182 43.09 5.16 9.68
C PHE A 182 42.71 4.25 8.50
N GLN A 183 42.51 2.96 8.78
CA GLN A 183 41.87 2.02 7.87
C GLN A 183 40.34 2.22 7.89
N ASN A 184 39.76 2.48 6.72
CA ASN A 184 38.31 2.51 6.52
C ASN A 184 37.81 1.10 6.15
N GLY A 185 37.12 0.43 7.09
CA GLY A 185 36.33 -0.77 6.82
C GLY A 185 34.90 -0.38 6.45
N ARG A 186 34.52 -0.58 5.18
CA ARG A 186 33.13 -0.60 4.71
C ARG A 186 32.62 -2.05 4.79
N GLN A 187 31.45 -2.24 5.41
CA GLN A 187 30.50 -3.32 5.10
C GLN A 187 29.13 -2.70 4.91
#